data_AF-A0A1I2GCL5-F1
#
_entry.id   AF-A0A1I2GCL5-F1
#
_cell.length_a   1.000
_cell.length_b   1.000
_cell.length_c   1.000
_cell.angle_alpha   90.00
_cell.angle_beta   90.00
_cell.angle_gamma   90.00
#
_symmetry.space_group_name_H-M   'P 1'
#
loop_
_entity.id
_entity.type
_entity.pdbx_description
1 polymer ?
#
loop_
_entity_poly.entity_id
_entity_poly.type
_entity_poly.pdbx_seq_one_letter_code
_entity_poly.pdbx_strand_id
1 'polypeptide(L)'
;MTTKKGQGSNKRRLQDSVLVRMDAETYDFVVNRGRLLSVSNATVIRDLLISEFEHSGASPSVKRKRGNNRRPSAQILRGLEFLAAINRVGNNFNQAMRDINTARKAGDIDPFLYRELMSKLDKLAITMAIVKNAITGDLVDDEDDAA
;
A
#
# COMPACT_ATOMS: atom_id res chain seq x y z
N MET A 1 20.49 27.94 -28.51
CA MET A 1 19.85 26.83 -27.77
C MET A 1 19.99 27.08 -26.28
N THR A 2 18.91 27.47 -25.59
CA THR A 2 18.90 27.74 -24.16
C THR A 2 18.50 26.47 -23.39
N THR A 3 19.44 25.88 -22.66
CA THR A 3 19.15 24.74 -21.78
C THR A 3 18.48 25.24 -20.50
N LYS A 4 17.19 24.89 -20.33
CA LYS A 4 16.44 25.15 -19.09
C LYS A 4 17.08 24.38 -17.92
N LYS A 5 18.02 25.02 -17.22
CA LYS A 5 18.38 24.66 -15.83
C LYS A 5 17.24 25.11 -14.92
N GLY A 6 16.82 24.24 -14.01
CA GLY A 6 16.12 24.68 -12.80
C GLY A 6 14.66 24.25 -12.65
N GLN A 7 14.35 22.97 -12.85
CA GLN A 7 13.24 22.34 -12.11
C GLN A 7 13.71 20.98 -11.60
N GLY A 8 14.41 20.99 -10.47
CA GLY A 8 14.50 19.82 -9.61
C GLY A 8 13.08 19.46 -9.19
N SER A 9 12.54 18.41 -9.82
CA SER A 9 11.21 17.86 -9.57
C SER A 9 10.91 17.80 -8.07
N ASN A 10 9.73 18.30 -7.66
CA ASN A 10 9.19 18.13 -6.31
C ASN A 10 9.24 16.66 -5.81
N LYS A 11 9.34 15.68 -6.74
CA LYS A 11 9.57 14.28 -6.41
C LYS A 11 10.86 14.02 -5.62
N ARG A 12 11.94 14.80 -5.81
CA ARG A 12 13.19 14.64 -5.04
C ARG A 12 13.06 15.17 -3.61
N ARG A 13 12.28 16.22 -3.36
CA ARG A 13 12.07 16.77 -2.01
C ARG A 13 11.20 15.85 -1.13
N LEU A 14 10.33 15.05 -1.75
CA LEU A 14 9.48 14.07 -1.08
C LEU A 14 10.16 12.71 -0.83
N GLN A 15 11.37 12.45 -1.36
CA GLN A 15 12.04 11.15 -1.19
C GLN A 15 12.71 10.98 0.18
N ASP A 16 12.99 12.07 0.91
CA ASP A 16 13.68 12.02 2.22
C ASP A 16 12.74 12.33 3.40
N SER A 17 11.46 11.93 3.32
CA SER A 17 10.54 12.04 4.46
C SER A 17 10.68 10.85 5.40
N VAL A 18 10.99 11.10 6.67
CA VAL A 18 10.98 10.08 7.74
C VAL A 18 9.69 10.22 8.53
N LEU A 19 8.94 9.12 8.67
CA LEU A 19 7.77 9.05 9.55
C LEU A 19 8.23 8.66 10.95
N VAL A 20 7.93 9.50 11.93
CA VAL A 20 8.24 9.25 13.35
C VAL A 20 6.93 8.98 14.08
N ARG A 21 6.84 7.83 14.76
CA ARG A 21 5.74 7.55 15.69
C ARG A 21 6.15 8.05 17.07
N MET A 22 5.27 8.78 17.72
CA MET A 22 5.49 9.41 19.03
C MET A 22 4.26 9.19 19.90
N ASP A 23 4.47 9.08 21.21
CA ASP A 23 3.38 9.08 22.19
C ASP A 23 2.79 10.49 22.35
N ALA A 24 1.66 10.58 23.05
CA ALA A 24 0.92 11.84 23.20
C ALA A 24 1.74 12.92 23.91
N GLU A 25 2.46 12.54 24.98
CA GLU A 25 3.27 13.48 25.77
C GLU A 25 4.43 14.07 24.96
N THR A 26 5.13 13.24 24.18
CA THR A 26 6.21 13.71 23.30
C THR A 26 5.67 14.61 22.20
N TYR A 27 4.51 14.29 21.63
CA TYR A 27 3.87 15.12 20.61
C TYR A 27 3.50 16.50 21.16
N ASP A 28 2.89 16.55 22.35
CA ASP A 28 2.51 17.80 23.01
C ASP A 28 3.73 18.68 23.33
N PHE A 29 4.83 18.06 23.78
CA PHE A 29 6.10 18.76 23.97
C PHE A 29 6.59 19.42 22.66
N VAL A 30 6.61 18.68 21.55
CA VAL A 30 7.05 19.20 20.24
C VAL A 30 6.17 20.36 19.78
N VAL A 31 4.85 20.22 19.90
CA VAL A 31 3.89 21.26 19.50
C VAL A 31 4.07 22.53 20.33
N ASN A 32 4.17 22.40 21.66
CA ASN A 32 4.32 23.55 22.56
C ASN A 32 5.67 24.25 22.32
N ARG A 33 6.74 23.49 22.09
CA ARG A 33 8.06 24.04 21.77
C ARG A 33 8.07 24.74 20.42
N GLY A 34 7.40 24.17 19.41
CA GLY A 34 7.24 24.79 18.09
C GLY A 34 6.51 26.13 18.17
N ARG A 35 5.42 26.20 18.96
CA ARG A 35 4.69 27.45 19.23
C ARG A 35 5.57 28.49 19.92
N LEU A 36 6.27 28.09 20.99
CA LEU A 36 7.15 28.99 21.76
C LEU A 36 8.26 29.59 20.89
N LEU A 37 8.86 28.78 20.03
CA LEU A 37 9.97 29.18 19.16
C LEU A 37 9.51 29.74 17.80
N SER A 38 8.21 29.78 17.52
CA SER A 38 7.64 30.19 16.24
C SER A 38 8.22 29.43 15.03
N VAL A 39 8.47 28.13 15.20
CA VAL A 39 8.98 27.23 14.15
C VAL A 39 8.07 26.03 13.94
N SER A 40 8.23 25.36 12.80
CA SER A 40 7.46 24.15 12.51
C SER A 40 7.84 22.99 13.44
N ASN A 41 6.90 22.10 13.75
CA ASN A 41 7.15 20.88 14.52
C ASN A 41 8.28 20.03 13.91
N ALA A 42 8.37 20.00 12.58
CA ALA A 42 9.43 19.28 11.88
C ALA A 42 10.83 19.87 12.14
N THR A 43 10.92 21.19 12.32
CA THR A 43 12.15 21.88 12.71
C THR A 43 12.56 21.48 14.12
N VAL A 44 11.62 21.50 15.08
CA VAL A 44 11.87 21.10 16.47
C VAL A 44 12.37 19.65 16.54
N ILE A 45 11.70 18.73 15.84
CA ILE A 45 12.10 17.31 15.80
C ILE A 45 13.51 17.16 15.22
N ARG A 46 13.82 17.88 14.14
CA ARG A 46 15.16 17.86 13.53
C ARG A 46 16.22 18.32 14.52
N ASP A 47 15.99 19.44 15.19
CA ASP A 47 16.97 20.03 16.11
C ASP A 47 17.23 19.11 17.30
N LEU A 48 16.18 18.46 17.84
CA LEU A 48 16.31 17.46 18.91
C LEU A 48 17.14 16.25 18.46
N LEU A 49 16.89 15.73 17.25
CA LEU A 49 17.63 14.59 16.71
C LEU A 49 19.10 14.94 16.44
N ILE A 50 19.38 16.17 15.98
CA ILE A 50 20.76 16.65 15.78
C ILE A 50 21.45 16.83 17.12
N SER A 51 20.80 17.48 18.11
CA SER A 51 21.39 17.68 19.43
C SER A 51 21.70 16.35 20.10
N GLU A 52 20.80 15.37 20.01
CA GLU A 52 21.02 14.04 20.58
C GLU A 52 22.17 13.30 19.89
N PHE A 53 22.29 13.46 18.57
CA PHE A 53 23.40 12.91 17.80
C PHE A 53 24.75 13.55 18.17
N GLU A 54 24.78 14.87 18.38
CA GLU A 54 25.98 15.59 18.81
C GLU A 54 26.40 15.21 20.25
N HIS A 55 25.44 14.95 21.14
CA HIS A 55 25.71 14.53 22.53
C HIS A 55 26.07 13.05 22.69
N SER A 56 25.58 12.17 21.81
CA SER A 56 25.79 10.70 21.91
C SER A 56 27.17 10.23 21.42
N GLY A 57 28.01 11.12 20.88
CA GLY A 57 29.46 10.93 20.68
C GLY A 57 29.89 9.87 19.66
N ALA A 58 29.00 9.00 19.22
CA ALA A 58 29.25 7.97 18.23
C ALA A 58 28.06 7.92 17.29
N SER A 59 28.24 8.39 16.05
CA SER A 59 27.29 8.03 14.99
C SER A 59 27.17 6.51 14.98
N PRO A 60 25.97 5.92 15.15
CA PRO A 60 25.82 4.50 14.94
C PRO A 60 26.33 4.24 13.53
N SER A 61 27.36 3.39 13.38
CA SER A 61 27.71 2.91 12.05
C SER A 61 26.50 2.11 11.59
N VAL A 62 25.61 2.76 10.84
CA VAL A 62 24.58 2.06 10.10
C VAL A 62 25.36 1.35 9.01
N LYS A 63 25.87 0.16 9.34
CA LYS A 63 26.16 -0.83 8.33
C LYS A 63 24.84 -0.99 7.62
N ARG A 64 24.68 -0.30 6.48
CA ARG A 64 23.63 -0.62 5.53
C ARG A 64 23.81 -2.11 5.35
N LYS A 65 22.88 -2.92 5.88
CA LYS A 65 22.75 -4.31 5.49
C LYS A 65 22.78 -4.20 3.97
N ARG A 66 23.87 -4.65 3.33
CA ARG A 66 23.90 -4.72 1.86
C ARG A 66 22.60 -5.41 1.55
N GLY A 67 21.66 -4.66 0.94
CA GLY A 67 20.33 -5.17 0.69
C GLY A 67 20.57 -6.51 0.07
N ASN A 68 20.14 -7.57 0.77
CA ASN A 68 20.31 -8.90 0.25
C ASN A 68 19.37 -8.86 -0.95
N ASN A 69 19.91 -8.56 -2.13
CA ASN A 69 19.21 -8.56 -3.40
C ASN A 69 18.89 -10.03 -3.67
N ARG A 70 18.05 -10.62 -2.82
CA ARG A 70 17.34 -11.85 -3.11
C ARG A 70 16.50 -11.48 -4.30
N ARG A 71 17.05 -11.77 -5.48
CA ARG A 71 16.26 -11.77 -6.69
C ARG A 71 15.12 -12.74 -6.39
N PRO A 72 13.85 -12.27 -6.38
CA PRO A 72 12.73 -13.17 -6.17
C PRO A 72 12.86 -14.30 -7.18
N SER A 73 12.65 -15.54 -6.73
CA SER A 73 12.66 -16.68 -7.62
C SER A 73 11.63 -16.49 -8.74
N ALA A 74 11.82 -17.15 -9.88
CA ALA A 74 10.87 -17.08 -10.98
C ALA A 74 9.44 -17.45 -10.54
N GLN A 75 9.30 -18.35 -9.55
CA GLN A 75 8.03 -18.72 -8.95
C GLN A 75 7.38 -17.56 -8.17
N ILE A 76 8.16 -16.82 -7.37
CA ILE A 76 7.66 -15.65 -6.64
C ILE A 76 7.22 -14.56 -7.62
N LEU A 77 7.99 -14.33 -8.68
CA LEU A 77 7.64 -13.36 -9.72
C LEU A 77 6.32 -13.74 -10.43
N ARG A 78 6.16 -15.00 -10.83
CA ARG A 78 4.90 -15.49 -11.42
C ARG A 78 3.72 -15.37 -10.44
N GLY A 79 3.93 -15.67 -9.16
CA GLY A 79 2.90 -15.49 -8.13
C GLY A 79 2.47 -14.03 -7.97
N LEU A 80 3.43 -13.10 -8.00
CA LEU A 80 3.15 -11.66 -7.94
C LEU A 80 2.45 -11.16 -9.21
N GLU A 81 2.84 -11.64 -10.39
CA GLU A 81 2.16 -11.34 -11.66
C GLU A 81 0.72 -11.82 -11.66
N PHE A 82 0.48 -13.04 -11.15
CA PHE A 82 -0.85 -13.60 -11.00
C PHE A 82 -1.71 -12.78 -10.02
N LEU A 83 -1.17 -12.41 -8.86
CA LEU A 83 -1.85 -11.53 -7.91
C LEU A 83 -2.17 -10.16 -8.51
N ALA A 84 -1.26 -9.58 -9.29
CA ALA A 84 -1.48 -8.33 -9.99
C ALA A 84 -2.61 -8.44 -11.03
N ALA A 85 -2.69 -9.55 -11.75
CA ALA A 85 -3.76 -9.83 -12.69
C ALA A 85 -5.13 -9.94 -11.97
N ILE A 86 -5.19 -10.67 -10.85
CA ILE A 86 -6.41 -10.75 -10.02
C ILE A 86 -6.85 -9.36 -9.55
N ASN A 87 -5.91 -8.54 -9.08
CA ASN A 87 -6.21 -7.20 -8.59
C ASN A 87 -6.78 -6.30 -9.70
N ARG A 88 -6.22 -6.38 -10.93
CA ARG A 88 -6.76 -5.65 -12.09
C ARG A 88 -8.19 -6.08 -12.42
N VAL A 89 -8.47 -7.39 -12.42
CA VAL A 89 -9.81 -7.92 -12.64
C VAL A 89 -10.77 -7.42 -11.56
N GLY A 90 -10.37 -7.45 -10.29
CA GLY A 90 -11.16 -6.93 -9.16
C GLY A 90 -11.47 -5.44 -9.27
N ASN A 91 -10.50 -4.62 -9.68
CA ASN A 91 -10.71 -3.19 -9.88
C ASN A 91 -11.67 -2.89 -11.04
N ASN A 92 -11.51 -3.59 -12.17
CA ASN A 92 -12.42 -3.46 -13.32
C ASN A 92 -13.84 -3.88 -12.95
N PHE A 93 -13.96 -4.96 -12.17
CA PHE A 93 -15.26 -5.43 -11.67
C PHE A 93 -15.93 -4.41 -10.75
N ASN A 94 -15.19 -3.85 -9.79
CA ASN A 94 -15.70 -2.81 -8.90
C ASN A 94 -16.14 -1.56 -9.67
N GLN A 95 -15.42 -1.19 -10.73
CA GLN A 95 -15.81 -0.07 -11.59
C GLN A 95 -17.10 -0.38 -12.35
N ALA A 96 -17.20 -1.55 -12.98
CA ALA A 96 -18.42 -1.98 -13.67
C ALA A 96 -19.65 -1.97 -12.73
N MET A 97 -19.48 -2.44 -11.49
CA MET A 97 -20.54 -2.40 -10.48
C MET A 97 -20.99 -0.98 -10.11
N ARG A 98 -20.06 -0.02 -10.09
CA ARG A 98 -20.41 1.39 -9.88
C ARG A 98 -21.19 1.94 -11.07
N ASP A 99 -20.77 1.61 -12.29
CA ASP A 99 -21.41 2.09 -13.51
C ASP A 99 -22.84 1.56 -13.64
N ILE A 100 -23.05 0.26 -13.35
CA ILE A 100 -24.39 -0.37 -13.29
C ILE A 100 -25.28 0.32 -12.25
N ASN A 101 -24.76 0.62 -11.06
CA ASN A 101 -25.52 1.29 -10.02
C ASN A 101 -25.87 2.74 -10.39
N THR A 102 -24.95 3.44 -11.05
CA THR A 102 -25.19 4.79 -11.58
C THR A 102 -26.29 4.77 -12.64
N ALA A 103 -26.20 3.86 -13.62
CA ALA A 103 -27.18 3.72 -14.68
C ALA A 103 -28.56 3.29 -14.14
N ARG A 104 -28.62 2.43 -13.11
CA ARG A 104 -29.87 2.13 -12.40
C ARG A 104 -30.49 3.38 -11.76
N LYS A 105 -29.69 4.21 -11.08
CA LYS A 105 -30.18 5.44 -10.43
C LYS A 105 -30.64 6.48 -11.45
N ALA A 106 -30.03 6.51 -12.62
CA ALA A 106 -30.41 7.36 -13.74
C ALA A 106 -31.68 6.87 -14.46
N GLY A 107 -32.10 5.62 -14.24
CA GLY A 107 -33.24 5.00 -14.93
C GLY A 107 -32.87 4.42 -16.31
N ASP A 108 -31.58 4.37 -16.65
CA ASP A 108 -31.07 3.89 -17.94
C ASP A 108 -31.05 2.36 -18.05
N ILE A 109 -31.29 1.66 -16.95
CA ILE A 109 -31.33 0.20 -16.89
C ILE A 109 -32.70 -0.26 -16.41
N ASP A 110 -33.29 -1.16 -17.19
CA ASP A 110 -34.52 -1.85 -16.84
C ASP A 110 -34.35 -2.63 -15.50
N PRO A 111 -35.30 -2.49 -14.55
CA PRO A 111 -35.21 -3.16 -13.25
C PRO A 111 -35.13 -4.69 -13.30
N PHE A 112 -35.72 -5.32 -14.31
CA PHE A 112 -35.64 -6.77 -14.51
C PHE A 112 -34.23 -7.15 -15.00
N LEU A 113 -33.68 -6.42 -15.97
CA LEU A 113 -32.32 -6.62 -16.46
C LEU A 113 -31.27 -6.44 -15.34
N TYR A 114 -31.47 -5.45 -14.47
CA TYR A 114 -30.63 -5.25 -13.28
C TYR A 114 -30.67 -6.46 -12.33
N ARG A 115 -31.87 -6.99 -12.04
CA ARG A 115 -32.01 -8.17 -11.16
C ARG A 115 -31.37 -9.41 -11.77
N GLU A 116 -31.53 -9.62 -13.08
CA GLU A 116 -30.90 -10.73 -13.78
C GLU A 116 -29.37 -10.62 -13.73
N LEU A 117 -28.84 -9.42 -13.93
CA LEU A 117 -27.41 -9.15 -13.84
C LEU A 117 -26.86 -9.45 -12.44
N MET A 118 -27.52 -8.95 -11.39
CA MET A 118 -27.15 -9.23 -10.00
C MET A 118 -27.18 -10.73 -9.70
N SER A 119 -28.19 -11.46 -10.18
CA SER A 119 -28.26 -12.92 -10.00
C SER A 119 -27.11 -13.66 -10.69
N LYS A 120 -26.68 -13.21 -11.87
CA LYS A 120 -25.50 -13.78 -12.57
C LYS A 120 -24.20 -13.50 -11.81
N LEU A 121 -24.09 -12.32 -11.18
CA LEU A 121 -22.93 -11.97 -10.36
C LEU A 121 -22.84 -12.81 -9.08
N ASP A 122 -23.97 -13.07 -8.43
CA ASP A 122 -24.01 -13.96 -7.26
C ASP A 122 -23.56 -15.38 -7.62
N LYS A 123 -24.00 -15.90 -8.77
CA LYS A 123 -23.53 -17.20 -9.29
C LYS A 123 -22.03 -17.20 -9.55
N LEU A 124 -21.49 -16.14 -10.14
CA LEU A 124 -20.05 -16.00 -10.39
C LEU A 124 -19.24 -16.01 -9.07
N ALA A 125 -19.72 -15.32 -8.04
CA ALA A 125 -19.08 -15.30 -6.73
C ALA A 125 -19.05 -16.71 -6.09
N ILE A 126 -20.15 -17.46 -6.19
CA ILE A 126 -20.23 -18.85 -5.74
C ILE A 126 -19.23 -19.73 -6.51
N THR A 127 -19.17 -19.62 -7.84
CA THR A 127 -18.21 -20.37 -8.66
C THR A 127 -16.77 -20.05 -8.30
N MET A 128 -16.43 -18.77 -8.07
CA MET A 128 -15.09 -18.38 -7.64
C MET A 128 -14.72 -18.93 -6.26
N ALA A 129 -15.69 -19.00 -5.33
CA ALA A 129 -15.48 -19.60 -4.02
C ALA A 129 -15.22 -21.11 -4.12
N ILE A 130 -15.96 -21.82 -4.98
CA ILE A 130 -15.75 -23.24 -5.26
C ILE A 130 -14.35 -23.48 -5.82
N VAL A 131 -13.93 -22.72 -6.85
CA VAL A 131 -12.61 -22.84 -7.46
C VAL A 131 -11.51 -22.55 -6.43
N LYS A 132 -11.66 -21.52 -5.59
CA LYS A 132 -10.70 -21.21 -4.53
C LYS A 132 -10.58 -22.38 -3.54
N ASN A 133 -11.71 -22.95 -3.10
CA ASN A 133 -11.72 -24.05 -2.15
C ASN A 133 -11.15 -25.33 -2.76
N ALA A 134 -11.37 -25.61 -4.04
CA ALA A 134 -10.74 -26.73 -4.74
C ALA A 134 -9.21 -26.58 -4.78
N ILE A 135 -8.71 -25.39 -5.15
CA ILE A 135 -7.27 -25.10 -5.16
C ILE A 135 -6.66 -25.19 -3.74
N THR A 136 -7.41 -24.80 -2.71
CA THR A 136 -6.93 -24.85 -1.32
C THR A 136 -7.01 -26.26 -0.74
N GLY A 137 -8.01 -27.05 -1.13
CA GLY A 137 -8.19 -28.45 -0.72
C GLY A 137 -7.12 -29.38 -1.29
N ASP A 138 -6.75 -29.20 -2.56
CA ASP A 138 -5.64 -29.94 -3.21
C ASP A 138 -4.26 -29.65 -2.59
N LEU A 139 -4.13 -28.62 -1.74
CA LEU A 139 -2.88 -28.28 -1.05
C LEU A 139 -2.74 -28.93 0.34
N VAL A 140 -3.76 -29.64 0.83
CA VAL A 140 -3.81 -30.19 2.20
C VAL A 140 -3.52 -31.71 2.26
N ASP A 141 -3.39 -32.41 1.12
CA ASP A 141 -3.36 -33.88 1.07
C ASP A 141 -1.96 -34.56 1.02
N ASP A 142 -0.83 -33.87 1.28
CA ASP A 142 0.51 -34.48 1.14
C ASP A 142 1.45 -34.29 2.36
N GLU A 143 1.03 -34.57 3.62
CA GLU A 143 1.99 -34.64 4.75
C GLU A 143 1.85 -35.81 5.75
N ASP A 144 1.03 -36.84 5.52
CA ASP A 144 0.80 -37.87 6.58
C ASP A 144 1.08 -39.35 6.24
N ASP A 145 1.73 -39.70 5.13
CA ASP A 145 2.12 -41.10 4.84
C ASP A 145 3.65 -41.29 4.64
N ALA A 146 4.41 -41.12 5.72
CA ALA A 146 5.75 -41.70 5.85
C ALA A 146 6.07 -41.99 7.32
N ALA A 147 5.53 -43.08 7.86
CA ALA A 147 5.92 -43.69 9.13
C ALA A 147 6.51 -45.09 8.90
#